data_AF-C0PNQ4-F1
#
_entry.id   AF-C0PNQ4-F1
#
_cell.length_a   1.000
_cell.length_b   1.000
_cell.length_c   1.000
_cell.angle_alpha   90.00
_cell.angle_beta   90.00
_cell.angle_gamma   90.00
#
_symmetry.space_group_name_H-M   'P 1'
#
loop_
_entity.id
_entity.type
_entity.pdbx_description
1 polymer ?
#
loop_
_entity_poly.entity_id
_entity_poly.type
_entity_poly.pdbx_seq_one_letter_code
_entity_poly.pdbx_strand_id
1 'polypeptide(L)'
;MGGRVAEELIFGDTEVTSGASSDFQQATAMARAMVTKYGMSKHVGLVSYNYEDDGKSVSSETRLVIEQEVKNFLENAYNNAKTILTKHNKELHALANALLEHETLTGAQITNILAQVRNKQQQEHTVEAPQRAPASPASPAAAAAAAAAAAAQQAAAKAKGVAGMGS
;
A
#
# COMPACT_ATOMS: atom_id res chain seq x y z
N MET A 1 12.60 13.56 -0.38
CA MET A 1 12.42 12.15 0.06
C MET A 1 12.13 11.17 -1.08
N GLY A 2 11.34 11.55 -2.11
CA GLY A 2 10.97 10.63 -3.19
C GLY A 2 12.16 10.01 -3.95
N GLY A 3 13.16 10.81 -4.33
CA GLY A 3 14.35 10.32 -5.04
C GLY A 3 15.12 9.26 -4.25
N ARG A 4 15.44 9.54 -2.98
CA ARG A 4 16.08 8.60 -2.04
C ARG A 4 15.36 7.26 -1.98
N VAL A 5 14.04 7.29 -1.83
CA VAL A 5 13.21 6.08 -1.72
C VAL A 5 13.14 5.32 -3.05
N ALA A 6 13.05 6.05 -4.16
CA ALA A 6 13.04 5.43 -5.49
C ALA A 6 14.34 4.66 -5.75
N GLU A 7 15.50 5.25 -5.43
CA GLU A 7 16.80 4.55 -5.54
C GLU A 7 16.83 3.29 -4.68
N GLU A 8 16.43 3.39 -3.41
CA GLU A 8 16.41 2.26 -2.49
C GLU A 8 15.49 1.12 -2.95
N LEU A 9 14.30 1.43 -3.46
CA LEU A 9 13.36 0.43 -3.94
C LEU A 9 13.85 -0.32 -5.20
N ILE A 10 14.70 0.31 -6.01
CA ILE A 10 15.17 -0.23 -7.29
C ILE A 10 16.52 -0.95 -7.14
N PHE A 11 17.44 -0.35 -6.38
CA PHE A 11 18.83 -0.80 -6.27
C PHE A 11 19.16 -1.43 -4.90
N GLY A 12 18.28 -1.27 -3.90
CA GLY A 12 18.48 -1.75 -2.54
C GLY A 12 19.22 -0.75 -1.64
N ASP A 13 19.25 -1.06 -0.34
CA ASP A 13 19.81 -0.17 0.70
C ASP A 13 21.31 0.10 0.57
N THR A 14 22.06 -0.80 -0.09
CA THR A 14 23.51 -0.69 -0.24
C THR A 14 23.94 0.25 -1.36
N GLU A 15 23.05 0.52 -2.31
CA GLU A 15 23.35 1.25 -3.56
C GLU A 15 22.79 2.68 -3.56
N VAL A 16 22.47 3.22 -2.40
CA VAL A 16 21.86 4.55 -2.33
C VAL A 16 22.90 5.66 -2.40
N THR A 17 22.65 6.68 -3.22
CA THR A 17 23.66 7.66 -3.61
C THR A 17 23.64 8.92 -2.72
N SER A 18 24.63 9.79 -2.92
CA SER A 18 24.68 11.14 -2.32
C SER A 18 23.81 12.17 -3.08
N GLY A 19 23.15 11.78 -4.16
CA GLY A 19 22.37 12.67 -5.02
C GLY A 19 21.19 13.34 -4.31
N ALA A 20 20.64 12.70 -3.28
CA ALA A 20 19.52 13.24 -2.48
C ALA A 20 19.96 14.21 -1.36
N SER A 21 21.23 14.59 -1.27
CA SER A 21 21.76 15.44 -0.19
C SER A 21 21.05 16.80 -0.06
N SER A 22 20.83 17.50 -1.18
CA SER A 22 20.09 18.77 -1.20
C SER A 22 18.63 18.61 -0.74
N ASP A 23 17.98 17.51 -1.13
CA ASP A 23 16.60 17.21 -0.71
C ASP A 23 16.52 17.01 0.81
N PHE A 24 17.50 16.33 1.41
CA PHE A 24 17.56 16.15 2.86
C PHE A 24 17.73 17.47 3.59
N GLN A 25 18.60 18.35 3.10
CA GLN A 25 18.81 19.68 3.69
C GLN A 25 17.52 20.49 3.67
N GLN A 26 16.84 20.55 2.52
CA GLN A 26 15.59 21.28 2.36
C GLN A 26 14.45 20.69 3.19
N ALA A 27 14.29 19.36 3.19
CA ALA A 27 13.28 18.67 3.99
C ALA A 27 13.53 18.88 5.50
N THR A 28 14.78 18.82 5.95
CA THR A 28 15.15 19.05 7.35
C THR A 28 14.84 20.48 7.76
N ALA A 29 15.21 21.47 6.94
CA ALA A 29 14.94 22.88 7.22
C ALA A 29 13.44 23.16 7.30
N MET A 30 12.65 22.57 6.39
CA MET A 30 11.20 22.69 6.40
C MET A 30 10.58 22.05 7.63
N ALA A 31 10.93 20.81 7.96
CA ALA A 31 10.43 20.13 9.15
C ALA A 31 10.81 20.88 10.43
N ARG A 32 12.03 21.42 10.51
CA ARG A 32 12.48 22.27 11.61
C ARG A 32 11.59 23.51 11.75
N ALA A 33 11.30 24.22 10.66
CA ALA A 33 10.39 25.37 10.69
C ALA A 33 8.96 24.97 11.09
N MET A 34 8.46 23.82 10.63
CA MET A 34 7.15 23.28 11.05
C MET A 34 7.07 23.09 12.56
N VAL A 35 8.12 22.55 13.16
CA VAL A 35 8.20 22.29 14.60
C VAL A 35 8.44 23.57 15.40
N THR A 36 9.37 24.43 14.98
CA THR A 36 9.84 25.57 15.80
C THR A 36 9.15 26.89 15.52
N LYS A 37 8.57 27.09 14.33
CA LYS A 37 7.96 28.38 13.90
C LYS A 37 6.46 28.27 13.69
N TYR A 38 5.96 27.13 13.24
CA TYR A 38 4.55 26.97 12.82
C TYR A 38 3.67 26.19 13.81
N GLY A 39 4.23 25.70 14.92
CA GLY A 39 3.45 24.97 15.94
C GLY A 39 2.86 23.65 15.45
N MET A 40 3.48 23.00 14.46
CA MET A 40 2.99 21.74 13.86
C MET A 40 3.41 20.49 14.65
N SER A 41 4.02 20.66 15.82
CA SER A 41 4.29 19.57 16.76
C SER A 41 3.40 19.70 17.99
N LYS A 42 2.69 18.62 18.32
CA LYS A 42 1.90 18.53 19.58
C LYS A 42 2.79 18.44 20.81
N HIS A 43 4.00 17.91 20.67
CA HIS A 43 4.95 17.74 21.77
C HIS A 43 5.68 19.04 22.12
N VAL A 44 6.02 19.83 21.09
CA VAL A 44 6.62 21.17 21.28
C VAL A 44 5.55 22.20 21.63
N GLY A 45 4.36 22.08 21.04
CA GLY A 45 3.21 22.95 21.28
C GLY A 45 3.17 24.19 20.39
N LEU A 46 2.24 25.10 20.71
CA LEU A 46 1.98 26.33 19.95
C LEU A 46 2.91 27.48 20.39
N VAL A 47 4.22 27.23 20.36
CA VAL A 47 5.25 28.20 20.76
C VAL A 47 6.29 28.35 19.65
N SER A 48 6.82 29.56 19.49
CA SER A 48 7.87 29.84 18.53
C SER A 48 9.23 29.83 19.23
N TYR A 49 10.16 29.02 18.73
CA TYR A 49 11.57 29.02 19.14
C TYR A 49 12.45 29.65 18.07
N ASN A 50 13.35 30.53 18.48
CA ASN A 50 14.42 30.98 17.60
C ASN A 50 15.44 29.84 17.48
N TYR A 51 15.68 29.37 16.25
CA TYR A 51 16.60 28.27 15.96
C TYR A 51 17.71 28.69 14.98
N GLU A 52 17.93 30.00 14.79
CA GLU A 52 19.00 30.50 13.92
C GLU A 52 20.41 30.21 14.49
N ASP A 53 20.51 29.89 15.78
CA ASP A 53 21.75 29.51 16.48
C ASP A 53 21.87 27.99 16.74
N ASP A 54 21.15 27.18 15.96
CA ASP A 54 21.02 25.73 16.15
C ASP A 54 20.43 25.34 17.52
N GLY A 55 19.59 26.21 18.08
CA GLY A 55 18.89 25.96 19.35
C GLY A 55 19.78 26.07 20.58
N LYS A 56 20.94 26.75 20.48
CA LYS A 56 21.82 27.02 21.63
C LYS A 56 21.15 27.92 22.68
N SER A 57 20.23 28.77 22.25
CA SER A 57 19.38 29.61 23.10
C SER A 57 18.23 28.87 23.79
N VAL A 58 18.00 27.61 23.44
CA VAL A 58 16.93 26.75 23.96
C VAL A 58 17.51 25.75 24.95
N SER A 59 16.73 25.34 25.96
CA SER A 59 17.18 24.29 26.90
C SER A 59 17.49 22.98 26.16
N SER A 60 18.41 22.20 26.70
CA SER A 60 18.81 20.91 26.12
C SER A 60 17.63 19.96 25.99
N GLU A 61 16.72 19.95 26.97
CA GLU A 61 15.52 19.13 26.98
C GLU A 61 14.57 19.53 25.84
N THR A 62 14.29 20.82 25.67
CA THR A 62 13.41 21.29 24.59
C THR A 62 14.05 21.07 23.22
N ARG A 63 15.37 21.29 23.09
CA ARG A 63 16.10 21.01 21.86
C ARG A 63 16.03 19.53 21.48
N LEU A 64 16.16 18.62 22.44
CA LEU A 64 16.00 17.18 22.20
C LEU A 64 14.60 16.85 21.67
N VAL A 65 13.55 17.43 22.24
CA VAL A 65 12.17 17.25 21.77
C VAL A 65 12.00 17.78 20.34
N ILE A 66 12.55 18.96 20.03
CA ILE A 66 12.52 19.54 18.69
C ILE A 66 13.21 18.61 17.67
N GLU A 67 14.44 18.16 17.94
CA GLU A 67 15.18 17.27 17.03
C GLU A 67 14.45 15.93 16.81
N GLN A 68 13.85 15.38 17.87
CA GLN A 68 13.06 14.15 17.76
C GLN A 68 11.83 14.35 16.86
N GLU A 69 11.13 15.48 16.99
CA GLU A 69 9.98 15.77 16.14
C GLU A 69 10.38 16.00 14.68
N VAL A 70 11.48 16.71 14.44
CA VAL A 70 12.03 16.87 13.07
C VAL A 70 12.34 15.51 12.45
N LYS A 71 12.99 14.62 13.20
CA LYS A 71 13.25 13.24 12.77
C LYS A 71 11.94 12.50 12.45
N ASN A 72 10.94 12.58 13.32
CA ASN A 72 9.63 11.96 13.11
C ASN A 72 8.96 12.47 11.81
N PHE A 73 9.03 13.77 11.51
CA PHE A 73 8.51 14.33 10.27
C PHE A 73 9.21 13.75 9.03
N LEU A 74 10.54 13.64 9.06
CA LEU A 74 11.32 13.10 7.95
C LEU A 74 11.05 11.60 7.75
N GLU A 75 10.98 10.82 8.83
CA GLU A 75 10.63 9.41 8.79
C GLU A 75 9.22 9.17 8.23
N ASN A 76 8.25 9.99 8.65
CA ASN A 76 6.88 9.93 8.10
C ASN A 76 6.86 10.27 6.60
N ALA A 77 7.60 11.30 6.18
CA ALA A 77 7.70 11.67 4.77
C ALA A 77 8.38 10.57 3.94
N TYR A 78 9.42 9.94 4.47
CA TYR A 78 10.08 8.78 3.87
C TYR A 78 9.11 7.60 3.73
N ASN A 79 8.43 7.21 4.81
CA ASN A 79 7.50 6.09 4.81
C ASN A 79 6.33 6.32 3.86
N ASN A 80 5.78 7.53 3.83
CA ASN A 80 4.73 7.90 2.88
C ASN A 80 5.22 7.78 1.43
N ALA A 81 6.41 8.32 1.12
CA ALA A 81 7.00 8.17 -0.21
C ALA A 81 7.20 6.69 -0.57
N LYS A 82 7.64 5.86 0.37
CA LYS A 82 7.80 4.40 0.18
C LYS A 82 6.47 3.74 -0.13
N THR A 83 5.42 4.02 0.64
CA THR A 83 4.08 3.51 0.37
C THR A 83 3.58 3.91 -1.02
N ILE A 84 3.72 5.18 -1.42
CA ILE A 84 3.28 5.67 -2.73
C ILE A 84 4.06 4.99 -3.85
N LEU A 85 5.38 4.95 -3.77
CA LEU A 85 6.23 4.40 -4.83
C LEU A 85 6.12 2.88 -4.95
N THR A 86 5.95 2.16 -3.83
CA THR A 86 5.65 0.73 -3.85
C THR A 86 4.28 0.47 -4.48
N LYS A 87 3.25 1.24 -4.12
CA LYS A 87 1.91 1.10 -4.70
C LYS A 87 1.89 1.34 -6.21
N HIS A 88 2.68 2.31 -6.68
CA HIS A 88 2.75 2.72 -8.08
C HIS A 88 4.05 2.26 -8.76
N ASN A 89 4.55 1.07 -8.38
CA ASN A 89 5.84 0.58 -8.85
C ASN A 89 5.86 0.37 -10.39
N LYS A 90 4.78 -0.14 -10.99
CA LYS A 90 4.70 -0.29 -12.46
C LYS A 90 4.80 1.07 -13.17
N GLU A 91 4.11 2.09 -12.66
CA GLU A 91 4.18 3.45 -13.16
C GLU A 91 5.58 4.06 -13.03
N LEU A 92 6.25 3.84 -11.90
CA LEU A 92 7.63 4.28 -11.67
C LEU A 92 8.58 3.71 -12.73
N HIS A 93 8.52 2.40 -12.98
CA HIS A 93 9.34 1.75 -14.01
C HIS A 93 9.02 2.26 -15.42
N ALA A 94 7.74 2.45 -15.74
CA ALA A 94 7.35 2.97 -17.06
C ALA A 94 7.89 4.38 -17.32
N LEU A 95 7.85 5.26 -16.32
CA LEU A 95 8.43 6.59 -16.42
C LEU A 95 9.96 6.56 -16.52
N ALA A 96 10.62 5.71 -15.73
CA ALA A 96 12.07 5.56 -15.79
C ALA A 96 12.54 5.08 -17.17
N ASN A 97 11.87 4.07 -17.75
CA ASN A 97 12.19 3.57 -19.08
C ASN A 97 11.97 4.64 -20.16
N ALA A 98 10.85 5.38 -20.10
CA ALA A 98 10.59 6.46 -21.03
C ALA A 98 11.63 7.60 -20.93
N LEU A 99 12.16 7.88 -19.73
CA LEU A 99 13.25 8.84 -19.55
C LEU A 99 14.60 8.31 -20.06
N LEU A 100 14.85 7.00 -20.02
CA LEU A 100 16.03 6.41 -20.66
C LEU A 100 15.97 6.54 -22.19
N GLU A 101 14.79 6.44 -22.78
CA GLU A 101 14.60 6.54 -24.24
C GLU A 101 14.59 7.99 -24.76
N HIS A 102 14.00 8.92 -23.99
CA HIS A 102 13.72 10.28 -24.46
C HIS A 102 14.48 11.38 -23.71
N GLU A 103 15.22 11.06 -22.66
CA GLU A 103 15.95 11.94 -21.73
C GLU A 103 15.07 12.93 -20.95
N THR A 104 14.07 13.54 -21.60
CA THR A 104 13.14 14.52 -21.04
C THR A 104 11.72 14.16 -21.41
N LEU A 105 10.79 14.33 -20.47
CA LEU A 105 9.36 14.17 -20.69
C LEU A 105 8.62 15.45 -20.33
N THR A 106 7.67 15.83 -21.16
CA THR A 106 6.70 16.89 -20.85
C THR A 106 5.61 16.39 -19.91
N GLY A 107 4.94 17.30 -19.19
CA GLY A 107 3.83 16.93 -18.30
C GLY A 107 2.69 16.17 -19.00
N ALA A 108 2.41 16.50 -20.26
CA ALA A 108 1.40 15.79 -21.07
C ALA A 108 1.83 14.35 -21.38
N GLN A 109 3.11 14.13 -21.72
CA GLN A 109 3.67 12.80 -21.95
C GLN A 109 3.63 11.96 -20.67
N ILE A 110 4.04 12.52 -19.53
CA ILE A 110 3.97 11.85 -18.21
C ILE A 110 2.54 11.40 -17.93
N THR A 111 1.56 12.29 -18.11
CA THR A 111 0.14 11.98 -17.84
C THR A 111 -0.37 10.86 -18.74
N ASN A 112 0.02 10.86 -20.01
CA ASN A 112 -0.35 9.80 -20.96
C ASN A 112 0.26 8.44 -20.56
N ILE A 113 1.57 8.39 -20.28
CA ILE A 113 2.25 7.16 -19.84
C ILE A 113 1.57 6.58 -18.59
N LEU A 114 1.28 7.43 -17.59
CA LEU A 114 0.60 7.01 -16.36
C LEU A 114 -0.82 6.48 -16.62
N ALA A 115 -1.59 7.13 -17.50
CA ALA A 115 -2.92 6.65 -17.88
C ALA A 115 -2.86 5.29 -18.58
N GLN A 116 -1.90 5.10 -19.49
CA GLN A 116 -1.70 3.83 -20.19
C GLN A 116 -1.37 2.69 -19.23
N VAL A 117 -0.48 2.91 -18.26
CA VAL A 117 -0.12 1.88 -17.26
C VAL A 117 -1.33 1.51 -16.40
N ARG A 118 -2.10 2.49 -15.92
CA ARG A 118 -3.31 2.22 -15.11
C ARG A 118 -4.38 1.46 -15.88
N ASN A 119 -4.59 1.80 -17.16
CA ASN A 119 -5.56 1.09 -18.00
C ASN A 119 -5.16 -0.38 -18.19
N LYS A 120 -3.86 -0.67 -18.38
CA LYS A 120 -3.36 -2.04 -18.45
C LYS A 120 -3.56 -2.81 -17.14
N GLN A 121 -3.29 -2.18 -15.99
CA GLN A 121 -3.52 -2.79 -14.67
C GLN A 121 -5.00 -3.14 -14.43
N GLN A 122 -5.94 -2.29 -14.87
CA GLN A 122 -7.38 -2.55 -14.73
C GLN A 122 -7.85 -3.68 -15.63
N GLN A 123 -7.29 -3.80 -16.83
CA GLN A 123 -7.60 -4.89 -17.75
C GLN A 123 -7.10 -6.22 -17.17
N GLU A 124 -5.86 -6.32 -16.68
CA GLU A 124 -5.32 -7.52 -16.03
C GLU A 124 -6.19 -8.00 -14.86
N HIS A 125 -6.71 -7.07 -14.05
CA HIS A 125 -7.57 -7.41 -12.90
C HIS A 125 -8.98 -7.86 -13.30
N THR A 126 -9.43 -7.58 -14.52
CA THR A 126 -10.77 -7.97 -15.02
C THR A 126 -10.73 -9.35 -15.71
N VAL A 127 -9.55 -9.83 -16.13
CA VAL A 127 -9.42 -11.14 -16.81
C VAL A 127 -9.25 -12.31 -15.81
N GLU A 128 -8.96 -12.04 -14.53
CA GLU A 128 -8.75 -13.05 -13.48
C GLU A 128 -10.03 -13.35 -12.68
N ALA A 129 -11.17 -13.52 -13.38
CA ALA A 129 -12.32 -14.22 -12.81
C ALA A 129 -12.18 -15.72 -13.16
N PRO A 130 -12.36 -16.67 -12.23
CA PRO A 130 -12.12 -18.08 -12.52
C PRO A 130 -13.09 -18.54 -13.60
N GLN A 131 -12.57 -18.85 -14.79
CA GLN A 131 -13.29 -19.62 -15.79
C GLN A 131 -13.61 -20.97 -15.17
N ARG A 132 -14.82 -21.09 -14.63
CA ARG A 132 -15.40 -22.38 -14.26
C ARG A 132 -15.52 -23.17 -15.55
N ALA A 133 -14.61 -24.11 -15.76
CA ALA A 133 -14.65 -25.01 -16.91
C ALA A 133 -16.06 -25.62 -17.03
N PRO A 134 -16.65 -25.69 -18.24
CA PRO A 134 -17.85 -26.48 -18.41
C PRO A 134 -17.50 -27.94 -18.08
N ALA A 135 -18.21 -28.51 -17.11
CA ALA A 135 -18.02 -29.90 -16.72
C ALA A 135 -18.29 -30.81 -17.92
N SER A 136 -17.27 -31.58 -18.34
CA SER A 136 -17.46 -32.67 -19.29
C SER A 136 -18.38 -33.74 -18.70
N PRO A 137 -19.25 -34.37 -19.51
CA PRO A 137 -20.21 -35.35 -19.02
C PRO A 137 -19.50 -36.64 -18.59
N ALA A 138 -19.91 -37.16 -17.44
CA ALA A 138 -19.37 -38.38 -16.84
C ALA A 138 -19.59 -39.62 -17.73
N SER A 139 -18.56 -40.46 -17.81
CA SER A 139 -18.60 -41.79 -18.45
C SER A 139 -19.50 -42.77 -17.66
N PRO A 140 -20.17 -43.76 -18.29
CA PRO A 140 -21.35 -44.45 -17.76
C PRO A 140 -21.03 -45.64 -16.84
N ALA A 141 -20.05 -45.51 -15.94
CA ALA A 141 -19.60 -46.62 -15.09
C ALA A 141 -20.14 -46.59 -13.65
N ALA A 142 -20.94 -45.58 -13.27
CA ALA A 142 -21.47 -45.44 -11.91
C ALA A 142 -23.00 -45.64 -11.80
N ALA A 143 -23.65 -46.18 -12.84
CA ALA A 143 -25.10 -46.44 -12.84
C ALA A 143 -25.50 -47.81 -12.25
N ALA A 144 -24.56 -48.64 -11.80
CA ALA A 144 -24.84 -50.00 -11.33
C ALA A 144 -24.82 -50.20 -9.80
N ALA A 145 -24.46 -49.19 -9.00
CA ALA A 145 -24.34 -49.34 -7.54
C ALA A 145 -25.42 -48.62 -6.72
N ALA A 146 -26.35 -47.91 -7.35
CA ALA A 146 -27.41 -47.14 -6.69
C ALA A 146 -28.82 -47.78 -6.79
N ALA A 147 -28.92 -49.05 -7.18
CA ALA A 147 -30.18 -49.79 -7.26
C ALA A 147 -30.48 -50.69 -6.05
N ALA A 148 -29.61 -50.72 -5.02
CA ALA A 148 -29.76 -51.61 -3.85
C ALA A 148 -30.16 -50.91 -2.53
N ALA A 149 -30.37 -49.58 -2.53
CA ALA A 149 -30.67 -48.82 -1.30
C ALA A 149 -32.07 -48.17 -1.29
N ALA A 150 -32.96 -48.54 -2.21
CA ALA A 150 -34.33 -47.98 -2.31
C ALA A 150 -35.42 -48.85 -1.65
N ALA A 151 -35.05 -49.91 -0.90
CA ALA A 151 -36.02 -50.80 -0.23
C ALA A 151 -36.15 -50.59 1.29
N ALA A 152 -35.35 -49.72 1.90
CA ALA A 152 -35.31 -49.58 3.38
C ALA A 152 -36.07 -48.36 3.95
N GLN A 153 -36.59 -47.45 3.11
CA GLN A 153 -37.24 -46.22 3.58
C GLN A 153 -38.78 -46.24 3.59
N GLN A 154 -39.44 -47.35 3.21
CA GLN A 154 -40.90 -47.48 3.31
C GLN A 154 -41.43 -48.18 4.57
N ALA A 155 -40.57 -48.54 5.54
CA ALA A 155 -41.00 -49.20 6.77
C ALA A 155 -41.09 -48.27 8.02
N ALA A 156 -40.59 -47.03 7.97
CA ALA A 156 -40.50 -46.17 9.16
C ALA A 156 -41.62 -45.11 9.29
N ALA A 157 -42.57 -45.04 8.37
CA ALA A 157 -43.64 -44.02 8.35
C ALA A 157 -44.98 -44.49 8.97
N LYS A 158 -44.98 -45.55 9.79
CA LYS A 158 -46.19 -46.07 10.47
C LYS A 158 -46.16 -46.06 12.01
N ALA A 159 -45.19 -45.40 12.65
CA ALA A 159 -45.03 -45.46 14.11
C ALA A 159 -44.91 -44.09 14.81
N LYS A 160 -45.53 -43.03 14.29
CA LYS A 160 -45.78 -41.78 15.05
C LYS A 160 -47.22 -41.32 14.89
N GLY A 161 -48.13 -42.19 15.33
CA GLY A 161 -49.45 -41.78 15.79
C GLY A 161 -49.47 -41.78 17.32
N VAL A 162 -50.26 -40.87 17.87
CA VAL A 162 -50.86 -40.85 19.22
C VAL A 162 -50.17 -39.97 20.29
N ALA A 163 -50.99 -39.02 20.77
CA ALA A 163 -50.98 -38.29 22.06
C ALA A 163 -49.94 -37.17 22.25
N GLY A 164 -50.26 -35.95 22.69
CA GLY A 164 -51.49 -35.28 23.20
C GLY A 164 -51.04 -33.84 23.58
N MET A 165 -51.72 -32.75 23.22
CA MET A 165 -52.92 -32.13 23.82
C MET A 165 -52.87 -31.95 25.34
N GLY A 166 -52.80 -30.69 25.81
CA GLY A 166 -53.27 -30.31 27.14
C GLY A 166 -52.48 -29.22 27.86
N SER A 167 -52.99 -27.98 27.72
CA SER A 167 -53.03 -26.82 28.64
C SER A 167 -51.79 -26.41 29.44
#